data_AF-A0A9D1RCQ4-F1
#
_entry.id   AF-A0A9D1RCQ4-F1
#
_cell.length_a   1.000
_cell.length_b   1.000
_cell.length_c   1.000
_cell.angle_alpha   90.00
_cell.angle_beta   90.00
_cell.angle_gamma   90.00
#
_symmetry.space_group_name_H-M   'P 1'
#
loop_
_entity.id
_entity.type
_entity.pdbx_description
1 polymer ?
#
loop_
_entity_poly.entity_id
_entity_poly.type
_entity_poly.pdbx_seq_one_letter_code
_entity_poly.pdbx_strand_id
1 'polypeptide(L)'
;MIIDTVRALIKEEDGTISDERILHWINTVESRLKLRLGTSILPDAFEHIAVEACIELFRRYSYEGISSENDGGLSVSFVEDILNKYAGEINAYKAQNGTGFGKVKFL
;
A
#
# COMPACT_ATOMS: atom_id res chain seq x y z
N MET A 1 -1.20 -8.53 -12.10
CA MET A 1 -0.86 -9.56 -11.10
C MET A 1 -1.31 -9.18 -9.70
N ILE A 2 -1.04 -7.96 -9.20
CA ILE A 2 -1.54 -7.50 -7.90
C ILE A 2 -3.07 -7.47 -7.81
N ILE A 3 -3.75 -6.83 -8.77
CA ILE A 3 -5.20 -6.58 -8.71
C ILE A 3 -6.01 -7.88 -8.59
N ASP A 4 -5.67 -8.87 -9.41
CA ASP A 4 -6.38 -10.15 -9.43
C ASP A 4 -6.19 -10.92 -8.12
N THR A 5 -4.97 -10.93 -7.59
CA THR A 5 -4.62 -11.57 -6.31
C THR A 5 -5.36 -10.92 -5.14
N VAL A 6 -5.29 -9.59 -5.03
CA VAL A 6 -5.97 -8.85 -3.96
C VAL A 6 -7.48 -9.02 -4.06
N ARG A 7 -8.05 -8.96 -5.28
CA ARG A 7 -9.47 -9.20 -5.51
C ARG A 7 -9.88 -10.59 -5.04
N ALA A 8 -9.17 -11.64 -5.47
CA ALA A 8 -9.51 -13.01 -5.12
C ALA A 8 -9.51 -13.22 -3.59
N LEU A 9 -8.44 -12.75 -2.91
CA LEU A 9 -8.31 -12.88 -1.47
C LEU A 9 -9.39 -12.11 -0.70
N ILE A 10 -9.67 -10.86 -1.09
CA ILE A 10 -10.72 -10.08 -0.43
C ILE A 10 -12.09 -10.70 -0.67
N LYS A 11 -12.39 -11.16 -1.90
CA LYS A 11 -13.68 -11.79 -2.20
C LYS A 11 -13.89 -13.12 -1.49
N GLU A 12 -12.81 -13.83 -1.16
CA GLU A 12 -12.84 -15.05 -0.35
C GLU A 12 -13.18 -14.76 1.12
N GLU A 13 -12.65 -13.68 1.70
CA GLU A 13 -13.00 -13.24 3.07
C GLU A 13 -14.36 -12.52 3.14
N ASP A 14 -14.62 -11.58 2.23
CA ASP A 14 -15.86 -10.80 2.16
C ASP A 14 -16.23 -10.46 0.70
N GLY A 15 -17.24 -11.18 0.19
CA GLY A 15 -17.73 -11.01 -1.18
C GLY A 15 -18.52 -9.71 -1.41
N THR A 16 -18.89 -8.97 -0.36
CA THR A 16 -19.74 -7.78 -0.44
C THR A 16 -18.96 -6.54 -0.85
N ILE A 17 -17.64 -6.55 -0.68
CA ILE A 17 -16.77 -5.43 -1.07
C ILE A 17 -16.77 -5.26 -2.59
N SER A 18 -17.13 -4.06 -3.07
CA SER A 18 -17.13 -3.73 -4.50
C SER A 18 -15.72 -3.71 -5.10
N ASP A 19 -15.58 -4.14 -6.35
CA ASP A 19 -14.33 -4.09 -7.10
C ASP A 19 -13.73 -2.67 -7.20
N GLU A 20 -14.57 -1.65 -7.29
CA GLU A 20 -14.14 -0.25 -7.31
C GLU A 20 -13.44 0.15 -6.01
N ARG A 21 -13.91 -0.36 -4.87
CA ARG A 21 -13.30 -0.11 -3.56
C ARG A 21 -11.95 -0.80 -3.45
N ILE A 22 -11.88 -2.07 -3.88
CA ILE A 22 -10.63 -2.84 -3.94
C ILE A 22 -9.60 -2.12 -4.81
N LEU A 23 -10.02 -1.65 -5.98
CA LEU A 23 -9.17 -0.90 -6.90
C LEU A 23 -8.69 0.42 -6.28
N HIS A 24 -9.54 1.11 -5.53
CA HIS A 24 -9.16 2.34 -4.82
C HIS A 24 -8.10 2.09 -3.73
N TRP A 25 -8.23 0.99 -2.97
CA TRP A 25 -7.24 0.57 -1.99
C TRP A 25 -5.89 0.28 -2.64
N ILE A 26 -5.87 -0.52 -3.70
CA ILE A 26 -4.65 -0.85 -4.45
C ILE A 26 -3.97 0.42 -4.96
N ASN A 27 -4.71 1.28 -5.66
CA ASN A 27 -4.16 2.53 -6.20
C ASN A 27 -3.55 3.41 -5.11
N THR A 28 -4.16 3.46 -3.94
CA THR A 28 -3.65 4.29 -2.84
C THR A 28 -2.38 3.68 -2.24
N VAL A 29 -2.38 2.38 -1.97
CA VAL A 29 -1.20 1.66 -1.46
C VAL A 29 -0.04 1.80 -2.44
N GLU A 30 -0.26 1.54 -3.73
CA GLU A 30 0.76 1.66 -4.76
C GLU A 30 1.28 3.10 -4.89
N SER A 31 0.39 4.09 -4.86
CA SER A 31 0.80 5.50 -4.93
C SER A 31 1.68 5.89 -3.75
N ARG A 32 1.35 5.44 -2.55
CA ARG A 32 2.12 5.73 -1.34
C ARG A 32 3.45 4.97 -1.32
N LEU A 33 3.49 3.72 -1.78
CA LEU A 33 4.73 2.96 -1.95
C LEU A 33 5.66 3.65 -2.96
N LYS A 34 5.16 4.01 -4.15
CA LYS A 34 5.91 4.76 -5.16
C LYS A 34 6.51 6.06 -4.60
N LEU A 35 5.72 6.82 -3.85
CA LEU A 35 6.20 8.03 -3.16
C LEU A 35 7.32 7.74 -2.15
N ARG A 36 7.18 6.68 -1.34
CA ARG A 36 8.18 6.29 -0.34
C ARG A 36 9.47 5.78 -0.98
N LEU A 37 9.36 5.01 -2.06
CA LEU A 37 10.47 4.46 -2.83
C LEU A 37 11.15 5.52 -3.71
N GLY A 38 10.45 6.61 -4.04
CA GLY A 38 10.93 7.61 -4.99
C GLY A 38 10.91 7.10 -6.43
N THR A 39 9.99 6.20 -6.77
CA THR A 39 9.90 5.57 -8.09
C THR A 39 8.58 5.91 -8.78
N SER A 40 8.60 6.04 -10.10
CA SER A 40 7.37 6.22 -10.89
C SER A 40 6.63 4.91 -11.15
N ILE A 41 7.35 3.80 -11.08
CA ILE A 41 6.84 2.44 -11.29
C ILE A 41 7.13 1.64 -10.02
N LEU A 42 6.16 0.84 -9.57
CA LEU A 42 6.36 -0.04 -8.43
C LEU A 42 7.32 -1.18 -8.83
N PRO A 43 8.43 -1.41 -8.11
CA PRO A 43 9.33 -2.53 -8.38
C PRO A 43 8.65 -3.87 -8.09
N ASP A 44 9.00 -4.91 -8.85
CA ASP A 44 8.51 -6.30 -8.67
C ASP A 44 8.66 -6.79 -7.22
N ALA A 45 9.81 -6.48 -6.60
CA ALA A 45 10.09 -6.78 -5.20
C ALA A 45 9.08 -6.20 -4.19
N PHE A 46 8.31 -5.17 -4.58
CA PHE A 46 7.26 -4.55 -3.76
C PHE A 46 5.85 -4.94 -4.17
N GLU A 47 5.64 -5.77 -5.21
CA GLU A 47 4.30 -6.25 -5.57
C GLU A 47 3.68 -7.07 -4.44
N HIS A 48 4.45 -7.98 -3.85
CA HIS A 48 4.00 -8.77 -2.70
C HIS A 48 3.68 -7.90 -1.47
N ILE A 49 4.50 -6.88 -1.21
CA ILE A 49 4.25 -5.91 -0.12
C ILE A 49 2.96 -5.12 -0.38
N ALA A 50 2.71 -4.72 -1.63
CA ALA A 50 1.47 -4.04 -2.00
C ALA A 50 0.24 -4.92 -1.80
N VAL A 51 0.33 -6.21 -2.16
CA VAL A 51 -0.74 -7.19 -1.90
C VAL A 51 -1.01 -7.30 -0.40
N GLU A 52 0.02 -7.57 0.41
CA GLU A 52 -0.13 -7.74 1.87
C GLU A 52 -0.70 -6.48 2.54
N ALA A 53 -0.20 -5.29 2.16
CA ALA A 53 -0.72 -4.03 2.66
C ALA A 53 -2.20 -3.81 2.30
N CYS A 54 -2.65 -4.25 1.12
CA CYS A 54 -4.08 -4.19 0.75
C CYS A 54 -4.94 -5.14 1.58
N ILE A 55 -4.47 -6.36 1.86
CA ILE A 55 -5.21 -7.32 2.69
C ILE A 55 -5.29 -6.82 4.14
N GLU A 56 -4.21 -6.26 4.68
CA GLU A 56 -4.22 -5.69 6.02
C GLU A 56 -5.16 -4.49 6.13
N LEU A 57 -5.19 -3.65 5.09
CA LEU A 57 -6.11 -2.52 4.99
C LEU A 57 -7.57 -2.98 4.98
N PHE A 58 -7.89 -4.00 4.19
CA PHE A 58 -9.21 -4.62 4.16
C PHE A 58 -9.59 -5.18 5.54
N ARG A 59 -8.71 -5.97 6.17
CA ARG A 59 -8.96 -6.54 7.50
C ARG A 59 -9.25 -5.44 8.51
N ARG A 60 -8.44 -4.39 8.52
CA ARG A 60 -8.63 -3.25 9.42
C ARG A 60 -9.95 -2.53 9.16
N TYR A 61 -10.31 -2.33 7.90
CA TYR A 61 -11.61 -1.76 7.51
C TYR A 61 -12.78 -2.62 8.01
N SER A 62 -12.69 -3.95 7.85
CA SER A 62 -13.73 -4.90 8.26
C SER A 62 -13.84 -5.05 9.78
N TYR A 63 -12.73 -5.12 10.52
CA TYR A 63 -12.72 -5.29 11.97
C TYR A 63 -13.04 -4.01 12.75
N GLU A 64 -12.61 -2.84 12.25
CA GLU A 64 -12.97 -1.56 12.88
C GLU A 64 -14.41 -1.14 12.56
N GLY A 65 -15.16 -1.96 11.81
CA GLY A 65 -16.58 -1.76 11.58
C GLY A 65 -16.86 -0.39 10.97
N ILE A 66 -16.03 0.05 10.00
CA ILE A 66 -16.29 1.26 9.21
C ILE A 66 -17.41 0.93 8.20
N SER A 67 -18.54 0.49 8.74
CA SER A 67 -19.77 0.20 8.05
C SER A 67 -20.48 1.52 7.79
N SER A 68 -20.24 2.04 6.60
CA SER A 68 -21.14 2.83 5.75
C SER A 68 -21.80 4.13 6.28
N GLU A 69 -21.75 4.48 7.57
CA GLU A 69 -22.41 5.69 8.10
C GLU A 69 -21.47 6.88 8.26
N ASN A 70 -20.16 6.64 8.27
CA ASN A 70 -19.17 7.70 8.17
C ASN A 70 -18.64 7.70 6.73
N ASP A 71 -18.81 8.82 6.05
CA ASP A 71 -18.12 9.21 4.80
C ASP A 71 -16.61 9.35 5.09
N GLY A 72 -16.01 8.27 5.61
CA GLY A 72 -14.63 8.18 6.06
C GLY A 72 -13.84 7.51 4.95
N GLY A 73 -13.63 8.25 3.86
CA GLY A 73 -12.71 7.85 2.80
C GLY A 73 -11.41 7.32 3.41
N LEU A 74 -10.85 6.30 2.75
CA LEU A 74 -9.57 5.70 3.08
C LEU A 74 -8.58 6.75 3.63
N SER A 75 -8.39 6.79 4.96
CA SER A 75 -7.53 7.83 5.51
C SER A 75 -6.10 7.52 5.13
N VAL A 76 -5.43 8.51 4.55
CA VAL A 76 -4.01 8.41 4.19
C VAL A 76 -3.18 7.93 5.38
N SER A 77 -3.50 8.40 6.58
CA SER A 77 -2.82 7.99 7.82
C SER A 77 -2.94 6.48 8.10
N PHE A 78 -4.04 5.81 7.75
CA PHE A 78 -4.16 4.35 7.89
C PHE A 78 -3.23 3.62 6.94
N VAL A 79 -3.19 4.05 5.68
CA VAL A 79 -2.29 3.48 4.68
C VAL A 79 -0.83 3.70 5.09
N GLU A 80 -0.51 4.87 5.64
CA GLU A 80 0.84 5.17 6.13
C GLU A 80 1.26 4.33 7.33
N ASP A 81 0.34 4.05 8.25
CA ASP A 81 0.58 3.17 9.41
C ASP A 81 0.90 1.74 8.96
N ILE A 82 0.12 1.21 8.01
CA ILE A 82 0.36 -0.11 7.39
C ILE A 82 1.72 -0.12 6.70
N LEU A 83 2.02 0.89 5.87
CA LEU A 83 3.27 0.96 5.13
C LEU A 83 4.50 1.22 6.01
N ASN A 84 4.32 1.71 7.23
CA ASN A 84 5.43 1.84 8.20
C ASN A 84 5.98 0.49 8.66
N LYS A 85 5.20 -0.59 8.59
CA LYS A 85 5.67 -1.94 8.90
C LYS A 85 6.78 -2.40 7.95
N TYR A 86 6.71 -1.95 6.70
CA TYR A 86 7.67 -2.24 5.64
C TYR A 86 8.77 -1.18 5.52
N ALA A 87 8.92 -0.30 6.53
CA ALA A 87 9.93 0.77 6.48
C ALA A 87 11.36 0.22 6.36
N GLY A 88 11.63 -0.99 6.88
CA GLY A 88 12.92 -1.68 6.72
C GLY A 88 13.25 -1.93 5.24
N GLU A 89 12.36 -2.63 4.55
CA GLU A 89 12.47 -2.98 3.14
C GLU A 89 12.53 -1.73 2.25
N ILE A 90 11.68 -0.75 2.53
CA ILE A 90 11.68 0.54 1.83
C ILE A 90 13.04 1.25 1.97
N ASN A 91 13.58 1.33 3.19
CA ASN A 91 14.87 1.98 3.42
C ASN A 91 16.03 1.19 2.79
N ALA A 92 15.99 -0.14 2.86
CA ALA A 92 16.98 -1.00 2.21
C ALA A 92 16.97 -0.80 0.69
N TYR A 93 15.78 -0.72 0.07
CA TYR A 93 15.65 -0.45 -1.35
C TYR A 93 16.20 0.92 -1.74
N LYS A 94 15.86 1.98 -0.99
CA LYS A 94 16.38 3.33 -1.23
C LYS A 94 17.89 3.44 -1.08
N ALA A 95 18.46 2.71 -0.11
CA ALA A 95 19.90 2.65 0.10
C ALA A 95 20.61 1.98 -1.08
N GLN A 96 20.04 0.91 -1.64
CA GLN A 96 20.58 0.22 -2.81
C GLN A 96 20.41 1.01 -4.11
N ASN A 97 19.30 1.74 -4.28
CA ASN A 97 18.97 2.47 -5.50
C ASN A 97 19.47 3.93 -5.51
N GLY A 98 20.32 4.33 -4.57
CA GLY A 98 20.92 5.66 -4.54
C GLY A 98 19.95 6.82 -4.33
N THR A 99 18.69 6.55 -3.98
CA THR A 99 17.67 7.58 -3.69
C THR A 99 17.81 8.15 -2.28
N GLY A 100 18.80 7.71 -1.52
CA GLY A 100 19.28 8.41 -0.35
C GLY A 100 19.81 9.76 -0.79
N PHE A 101 19.10 10.84 -0.45
CA PHE A 101 19.48 12.25 -0.61
C PHE A 101 20.97 12.39 -0.86
N GLY A 102 21.32 12.63 -2.13
CA GLY A 102 22.69 12.73 -2.59
C GLY A 102 23.48 13.57 -1.61
N LYS A 103 24.47 12.94 -0.98
CA LYS A 103 25.46 13.61 -0.16
C LYS A 103 26.16 14.60 -1.09
N VAL A 104 25.67 15.84 -1.13
CA VAL A 104 26.29 16.94 -1.87
C VAL A 104 27.69 17.13 -1.30
N LYS A 105 28.68 16.50 -1.95
CA LYS A 105 30.09 16.79 -1.72
C LYS A 105 30.34 18.17 -2.32
N PHE A 106 30.30 19.20 -1.47
CA PHE A 106 30.94 20.46 -1.80
C PHE A 106 32.45 20.18 -1.87
N LEU A 107 33.00 20.28 -3.09
CA LEU A 107 34.43 20.36 -3.36
C LEU A 107 34.92 21.78 -3.07
#